data_AF-A0A2N3HRP9-F1
#
_entry.id   AF-A0A2N3HRP9-F1
#
_cell.length_a   1.000
_cell.length_b   1.000
_cell.length_c   1.000
_cell.angle_alpha   90.00
_cell.angle_beta   90.00
_cell.angle_gamma   90.00
#
_symmetry.space_group_name_H-M   'P 1'
#
loop_
_entity.id
_entity.type
_entity.pdbx_description
1 polymer ?
#
loop_
_entity_poly.entity_id
_entity_poly.type
_entity_poly.pdbx_seq_one_letter_code
_entity_poly.pdbx_strand_id
1 'polypeptide(L)'
;MISLSMEIMFSGAFGGEQEPSGGLIGGLVGIIVPLHLFSMFCIFYCLYFVAKTFKTVELQREVSFFDFAGEFFMIWFFPIGIWIVQPKVNKMIED
;
A
#
# COMPACT_ATOMS: atom_id res chain seq x y z
N MET A 1 -6.90 15.24 11.89
CA MET A 1 -7.54 13.94 12.17
C MET A 1 -6.53 12.79 12.13
N ILE A 2 -5.75 12.64 11.05
CA ILE A 2 -4.72 11.57 10.94
C ILE A 2 -3.58 11.71 11.98
N SER A 3 -3.16 12.94 12.30
CA SER A 3 -2.13 13.19 13.33
C SER A 3 -2.61 12.83 14.74
N LEU A 4 -3.86 13.17 15.07
CA LEU A 4 -4.46 12.89 16.38
C LEU A 4 -4.63 11.38 16.62
N SER A 5 -4.99 10.62 15.57
CA SER A 5 -5.08 9.16 15.66
C SER A 5 -3.72 8.49 15.82
N MET A 6 -2.66 9.06 15.24
CA MET A 6 -1.29 8.55 15.36
C MET A 6 -0.71 8.83 16.75
N GLU A 7 -1.03 9.99 17.33
CA GLU A 7 -0.60 10.40 18.67
C GLU A 7 -1.26 9.57 19.78
N ILE A 8 -2.55 9.24 19.66
CA ILE A 8 -3.26 8.36 20.61
C ILE A 8 -2.69 6.93 20.56
N MET A 9 -2.38 6.41 19.36
CA MET A 9 -1.74 5.10 19.22
C MET A 9 -0.32 5.08 19.80
N PHE A 10 0.46 6.15 19.61
CA PHE A 10 1.81 6.26 20.18
C PHE A 10 1.76 6.41 21.70
N SER A 11 0.86 7.24 22.24
CA SER A 11 0.70 7.39 23.69
C SER A 11 0.26 6.09 24.37
N GLY A 12 -0.58 5.29 23.73
CA GLY A 12 -0.97 3.96 24.24
C GLY A 12 0.14 2.90 24.10
N ALA A 13 1.07 3.07 23.16
CA ALA A 13 2.21 2.16 22.96
C ALA A 13 3.40 2.45 23.89
N PHE A 14 3.59 3.71 24.32
CA PHE A 14 4.71 4.15 25.16
C PHE A 14 4.31 4.47 26.61
N GLY A 15 3.02 4.54 26.93
CA GLY A 15 2.49 4.65 28.30
C GLY A 15 2.20 3.27 28.88
N GLY A 16 3.14 2.70 29.61
CA GLY A 16 3.01 1.39 30.25
C GLY A 16 1.98 1.32 31.38
N GLU A 17 1.66 0.08 31.77
CA GLU A 17 0.92 -0.38 32.96
C GLU A 17 -0.58 -0.74 32.83
N GLN A 18 -1.00 -1.30 31.70
CA GLN A 18 -2.00 -2.36 31.73
C GLN A 18 -1.40 -3.57 31.05
N GLU A 19 -0.89 -4.53 31.84
CA GLU A 19 -0.61 -5.88 31.36
C GLU A 19 -1.91 -6.43 30.74
N PRO A 20 -2.06 -6.45 29.42
CA PRO A 20 -3.22 -7.09 28.84
C PRO A 20 -3.07 -8.58 29.18
N SER A 21 -4.09 -9.20 29.75
CA SER A 21 -4.03 -10.61 30.12
C SER A 21 -3.47 -11.41 28.93
N GLY A 22 -2.44 -12.23 29.13
CA GLY A 22 -1.68 -12.83 28.01
C GLY A 22 -2.56 -13.56 26.96
N GLY A 23 -3.76 -14.03 27.38
CA GLY A 23 -4.78 -14.56 26.47
C GLY A 23 -5.42 -13.53 25.53
N LEU A 24 -5.61 -12.28 25.97
CA LEU A 24 -6.11 -11.16 25.16
C LEU A 24 -5.07 -10.71 24.13
N ILE A 25 -3.80 -10.60 24.51
CA ILE A 25 -2.71 -10.30 23.56
C ILE A 25 -2.59 -11.41 22.52
N GLY A 26 -2.56 -12.68 22.96
CA GLY A 26 -2.48 -13.82 22.05
C GLY A 26 -3.65 -13.89 21.08
N GLY A 27 -4.87 -13.61 21.54
CA GLY A 27 -6.06 -13.54 20.70
C GLY A 27 -6.03 -12.40 19.69
N LEU A 28 -5.59 -11.21 20.11
CA LEU A 28 -5.44 -10.06 19.20
C LEU A 28 -4.37 -10.31 18.15
N VAL A 29 -3.20 -10.82 18.52
CA VAL A 29 -2.12 -11.17 17.57
C VAL A 29 -2.60 -12.25 16.59
N GLY A 30 -3.33 -13.26 17.08
CA GLY A 30 -3.89 -14.32 16.25
C GLY A 30 -4.88 -13.85 15.17
N ILE A 31 -5.55 -12.71 15.37
CA ILE A 31 -6.47 -12.10 14.40
C ILE A 31 -5.74 -11.04 13.55
N ILE A 32 -4.93 -10.20 14.18
CA ILE A 32 -4.22 -9.10 13.53
C ILE A 32 -3.23 -9.64 12.51
N VAL A 33 -2.48 -10.70 12.82
CA VAL A 33 -1.44 -11.21 11.92
C VAL A 33 -2.04 -11.74 10.59
N PRO A 34 -3.04 -12.64 10.58
CA PRO A 34 -3.66 -13.06 9.32
C PRO A 34 -4.32 -11.90 8.56
N LEU A 35 -4.99 -11.00 9.27
CA LEU A 35 -5.67 -9.87 8.65
C LEU A 35 -4.67 -8.86 8.03
N HIS A 36 -3.51 -8.69 8.69
CA HIS A 36 -2.41 -7.88 8.17
C HIS A 36 -1.76 -8.53 6.94
N LEU A 37 -1.48 -9.83 6.97
CA LEU A 37 -0.94 -10.55 5.82
C LEU A 37 -1.91 -10.53 4.63
N PHE A 38 -3.20 -10.68 4.88
CA PHE A 38 -4.25 -10.53 3.86
C PHE A 38 -4.27 -9.10 3.29
N SER A 39 -4.21 -8.09 4.14
CA SER A 39 -4.15 -6.68 3.70
C SER A 39 -2.91 -6.40 2.84
N MET A 40 -1.74 -6.90 3.25
CA MET A 40 -0.50 -6.80 2.46
C MET A 40 -0.65 -7.43 1.08
N PHE A 41 -1.25 -8.62 1.01
CA PHE A 41 -1.56 -9.28 -0.25
C PHE A 41 -2.49 -8.43 -1.14
N CYS A 42 -3.56 -7.88 -0.57
CA CYS A 42 -4.47 -6.98 -1.29
C CYS A 42 -3.75 -5.74 -1.83
N ILE A 43 -2.86 -5.11 -1.04
CA ILE A 43 -2.09 -3.94 -1.47
C ILE A 43 -1.19 -4.30 -2.66
N PHE A 44 -0.47 -5.43 -2.59
CA PHE A 44 0.37 -5.87 -3.70
C PHE A 44 -0.44 -6.20 -4.96
N TYR A 45 -1.61 -6.81 -4.81
CA TYR A 45 -2.51 -7.07 -5.94
C TYR A 45 -3.00 -5.77 -6.57
N CYS A 46 -3.41 -4.78 -5.77
CA CYS A 46 -3.82 -3.47 -6.26
C CYS A 46 -2.67 -2.78 -7.01
N LEU A 47 -1.45 -2.79 -6.46
CA LEU A 47 -0.27 -2.24 -7.12
C LEU A 47 0.03 -2.93 -8.45
N TYR A 48 -0.04 -4.26 -8.50
CA TYR A 48 0.14 -5.04 -9.72
C TYR A 48 -0.90 -4.67 -10.78
N PHE A 49 -2.17 -4.60 -10.37
CA PHE A 49 -3.28 -4.28 -11.27
C PHE A 49 -3.17 -2.85 -11.83
N VAL A 50 -2.81 -1.89 -10.99
CA VAL A 50 -2.62 -0.49 -11.42
C VAL A 50 -1.43 -0.37 -12.36
N ALA A 51 -0.28 -0.95 -12.02
CA ALA A 51 0.92 -0.90 -12.87
C ALA A 51 0.68 -1.57 -14.24
N LYS A 52 0.01 -2.73 -14.25
CA LYS A 52 -0.37 -3.42 -15.48
C LYS A 52 -1.33 -2.59 -16.32
N THR A 53 -2.42 -2.10 -15.72
CA THR A 53 -3.41 -1.26 -16.43
C THR A 53 -2.76 -0.02 -17.01
N PHE A 54 -1.94 0.66 -16.23
CA PHE A 54 -1.24 1.86 -16.65
C PHE A 54 -0.32 1.59 -17.85
N LYS A 55 0.50 0.54 -17.81
CA LYS A 55 1.38 0.21 -18.94
C LYS A 55 0.64 -0.30 -20.16
N THR A 56 -0.47 -1.03 -19.98
CA THR A 56 -1.33 -1.44 -21.10
C THR A 56 -1.91 -0.23 -21.83
N VAL A 57 -2.33 0.81 -21.11
CA VAL A 57 -2.84 2.04 -21.72
C VAL A 57 -1.71 2.85 -22.36
N GLU A 58 -0.55 2.96 -21.71
CA GLU A 58 0.61 3.69 -22.25
C GLU A 58 1.16 3.07 -23.55
N LEU A 59 1.24 1.73 -23.63
CA LEU A 59 1.85 1.03 -24.76
C LEU A 59 0.84 0.45 -25.76
N GLN A 60 -0.47 0.52 -25.46
CA GLN A 60 -1.56 -0.03 -26.29
C GLN A 60 -1.32 -1.49 -26.76
N ARG A 61 -0.59 -2.29 -25.96
CA ARG A 61 -0.26 -3.70 -26.24
C ARG A 61 -0.32 -4.53 -24.97
N GLU A 62 -0.31 -5.86 -25.12
CA GLU A 62 -0.08 -6.74 -23.98
C GLU A 62 1.31 -6.49 -23.38
N VAL A 63 1.33 -6.24 -22.07
CA VAL A 63 2.54 -5.92 -21.30
C VAL A 63 2.97 -7.10 -20.45
N SER A 64 4.27 -7.41 -20.50
CA SER A 64 4.87 -8.45 -19.67
C SER A 64 5.19 -7.90 -18.27
N PHE A 65 5.43 -8.78 -17.29
CA PHE A 65 5.78 -8.37 -15.93
C PHE A 65 7.01 -7.44 -15.87
N PHE A 66 7.99 -7.67 -16.76
CA PHE A 66 9.20 -6.86 -16.84
C PHE A 66 8.92 -5.44 -17.38
N ASP A 67 7.89 -5.26 -18.20
CA ASP A 67 7.55 -3.95 -18.79
C ASP A 67 6.98 -2.97 -17.75
N PHE A 68 6.27 -3.47 -16.72
CA PHE A 68 5.65 -2.62 -15.68
C PHE A 68 6.28 -2.78 -14.28
N ALA A 69 7.30 -3.63 -14.12
CA ALA A 69 7.98 -3.80 -12.83
C ALA A 69 8.57 -2.48 -12.30
N GLY A 70 9.10 -1.64 -13.19
CA GLY A 70 9.62 -0.31 -12.82
C GLY A 70 8.53 0.58 -12.25
N GLU A 71 7.39 0.71 -12.94
CA GLU A 71 6.22 1.45 -12.46
C GLU A 71 5.64 0.87 -11.16
N PHE A 72 5.63 -0.46 -11.00
CA PHE A 72 5.18 -1.11 -9.77
C PHE A 72 6.00 -0.66 -8.56
N PHE A 73 7.34 -0.70 -8.65
CA PHE A 73 8.20 -0.23 -7.56
C PHE A 73 8.08 1.29 -7.37
N MET A 74 7.96 2.07 -8.44
CA MET A 74 7.76 3.51 -8.34
C MET A 74 6.47 3.87 -7.58
N ILE A 75 5.34 3.25 -7.93
CA ILE A 75 4.05 3.45 -7.25
C ILE A 75 4.16 2.94 -5.81
N TRP A 76 4.86 1.84 -5.56
CA TRP A 76 5.08 1.35 -4.19
C TRP A 76 5.86 2.36 -3.32
N PHE A 77 6.85 3.07 -3.89
CA PHE A 77 7.60 4.14 -3.22
C PHE A 77 6.93 5.51 -3.32
N PHE A 78 5.72 5.65 -2.76
CA PHE A 78 5.12 6.97 -2.54
C PHE A 78 6.04 7.87 -1.70
N PRO A 79 6.19 9.18 -2.01
CA PRO A 79 5.43 9.98 -3.00
C PRO A 79 6.04 10.04 -4.40
N ILE A 80 7.24 9.48 -4.62
CA ILE A 80 8.01 9.60 -5.87
C ILE A 80 7.23 9.02 -7.06
N GLY A 81 6.52 7.90 -6.85
CA GLY A 81 5.66 7.30 -7.87
C GLY A 81 4.57 8.22 -8.40
N ILE A 82 3.94 9.02 -7.53
CA ILE A 82 2.86 9.93 -7.93
C ILE A 82 3.39 10.96 -8.93
N TRP A 83 4.54 11.54 -8.65
CA TRP A 83 5.14 12.57 -9.49
C TRP A 83 5.49 12.09 -10.91
N ILE A 84 5.77 10.80 -11.08
CA ILE A 84 6.08 10.22 -12.39
C ILE A 84 4.80 9.75 -13.11
N VAL A 85 3.85 9.17 -12.38
CA VAL A 85 2.59 8.68 -12.93
C VAL A 85 1.70 9.84 -13.39
N GLN A 86 1.60 10.91 -12.60
CA GLN A 86 0.70 12.03 -12.86
C GLN A 86 0.91 12.71 -14.24
N PRO A 87 2.12 13.15 -14.65
CA PRO A 87 2.33 13.75 -15.97
C PRO A 87 2.12 12.77 -17.12
N LYS A 88 2.38 11.47 -16.90
CA LYS A 88 2.15 10.43 -17.91
C LYS A 88 0.66 10.19 -18.15
N VAL A 89 -0.16 10.16 -17.08
CA VAL A 89 -1.62 10.07 -17.20
C VAL A 89 -2.18 11.26 -17.97
N ASN A 90 -1.72 12.49 -17.68
CA ASN A 90 -2.22 13.67 -18.37
C ASN A 90 -1.97 13.62 -19.88
N LYS A 91 -0.80 13.13 -20.31
CA LYS A 91 -0.51 12.94 -21.74
C LYS A 91 -1.48 11.96 -22.41
N MET A 92 -1.86 10.89 -21.72
CA MET A 92 -2.83 9.90 -22.25
C MET A 92 -4.27 10.44 -22.36
N ILE A 93 -4.60 11.55 -21.69
CA ILE A 93 -5.93 12.18 -21.73
C ILE A 93 -5.98 13.30 -22.78
N GLU A 94 -4.86 13.97 -23.05
CA GLU A 94 -4.77 15.03 -24.05
C GLU A 94 -4.64 14.53 -25.50
N ASP A 95 -4.24 13.27 -25.69
CA ASP A 95 -4.24 12.56 -26.99
C ASP A 95 -5.58 11.87 -27.28
#